data_AF-A0A7F5R1Z9-F1
#
_entry.id   AF-A0A7F5R1Z9-F1
#
_cell.length_a   1.000
_cell.length_b   1.000
_cell.length_c   1.000
_cell.angle_alpha   90.00
_cell.angle_beta   90.00
_cell.angle_gamma   90.00
#
_symmetry.space_group_name_H-M   'P 1'
#
loop_
_entity.id
_entity.type
_entity.pdbx_description
1 polymer ?
#
loop_
_entity_poly.entity_id
_entity_poly.type
_entity_poly.pdbx_seq_one_letter_code
_entity_poly.pdbx_strand_id
1 'polypeptide(L)'
;MLKYSMMLNDSSMFVVNLAAVLLNIIYTFFFNKYSRCKKQDIHQPIMWGTILMTVIFAYTFWEEEELIEYRYGLIVTVLMLGLLGSPLIEVREIVRKKDASSIPLPITFMACIVTSLWLLYGFILKNEFMIIQNFIGFFLCLMQLTLYCIYRCPDMKKQKEL
;
A
#
# COMPACT_ATOMS: atom_id res chain seq x y z
N MET A 1 9.61 -2.12 6.08
CA MET A 1 9.41 -3.50 5.58
C MET A 1 10.69 -4.29 5.43
N LEU A 2 11.68 -3.90 4.62
CA LEU A 2 12.91 -4.70 4.42
C LEU A 2 13.66 -5.05 5.71
N LYS A 3 13.84 -4.07 6.62
CA LYS A 3 14.44 -4.33 7.94
C LYS A 3 13.55 -5.23 8.81
N TYR A 4 12.23 -5.08 8.71
CA TYR A 4 11.28 -5.90 9.47
C TYR A 4 11.29 -7.36 9.00
N SER A 5 11.34 -7.62 7.69
CA SER A 5 11.48 -8.99 7.16
C SER A 5 12.80 -9.63 7.55
N MET A 6 13.89 -8.83 7.69
CA MET A 6 15.16 -9.33 8.24
C MET A 6 15.06 -9.69 9.72
N MET A 7 14.34 -8.89 10.53
CA MET A 7 14.08 -9.19 11.94
C MET A 7 13.28 -10.49 12.10
N LEU A 8 12.24 -10.67 11.28
CA LEU A 8 11.40 -11.87 11.26
C LEU A 8 12.05 -13.09 10.60
N ASN A 9 13.25 -12.94 10.01
CA ASN A 9 13.90 -13.94 9.16
C ASN A 9 12.98 -14.50 8.05
N ASP A 10 12.14 -13.63 7.47
CA ASP A 10 11.15 -13.97 6.45
C ASP A 10 11.68 -13.64 5.05
N SER A 11 12.20 -14.67 4.38
CA SER A 11 12.72 -14.58 3.01
C SER A 11 11.65 -14.20 1.98
N SER A 12 10.41 -14.65 2.16
CA SER A 12 9.32 -14.35 1.22
C SER A 12 8.99 -12.87 1.26
N MET A 13 8.80 -12.31 2.46
CA MET A 13 8.59 -10.89 2.66
C MET A 13 9.79 -10.06 2.19
N PHE A 14 11.01 -10.53 2.42
CA PHE A 14 12.20 -9.82 1.95
C PHE A 14 12.24 -9.69 0.42
N VAL A 15 12.06 -10.80 -0.30
CA VAL A 15 12.15 -10.83 -1.77
C VAL A 15 11.09 -9.94 -2.42
N VAL A 16 9.84 -9.99 -1.96
CA VAL A 16 8.78 -9.16 -2.56
C VAL A 16 9.00 -7.67 -2.33
N ASN A 17 9.51 -7.29 -1.16
CA ASN A 17 9.78 -5.89 -0.82
C ASN A 17 11.03 -5.38 -1.57
N LEU A 18 12.02 -6.24 -1.79
CA LEU A 18 13.18 -5.91 -2.60
C LEU A 18 12.78 -5.65 -4.06
N ALA A 19 11.97 -6.53 -4.65
CA ALA A 19 11.42 -6.34 -5.98
C ALA A 19 10.60 -5.03 -6.08
N ALA A 20 9.79 -4.72 -5.05
CA ALA A 20 9.03 -3.47 -4.99
C ALA A 20 9.95 -2.23 -4.93
N VAL A 21 11.04 -2.26 -4.16
CA VAL A 21 12.01 -1.16 -4.11
C VAL A 21 12.67 -0.95 -5.48
N LEU A 22 13.10 -2.03 -6.15
CA LEU A 22 13.68 -1.94 -7.49
C LEU A 22 12.69 -1.34 -8.49
N LEU A 23 11.43 -1.76 -8.45
CA LEU A 23 10.39 -1.21 -9.31
C LEU A 23 10.13 0.28 -9.02
N ASN A 24 10.10 0.69 -7.74
CA ASN A 24 9.94 2.09 -7.34
C ASN A 24 11.11 2.97 -7.77
N ILE A 25 12.35 2.44 -7.76
CA ILE A 25 13.54 3.16 -8.28
C ILE A 25 13.38 3.41 -9.78
N ILE A 26 12.99 2.37 -10.54
CA ILE A 26 12.76 2.48 -11.98
C ILE A 26 11.63 3.48 -12.27
N TYR A 27 10.50 3.35 -11.57
CA TYR A 27 9.37 4.27 -11.70
C TYR A 27 9.78 5.72 -11.43
N THR A 28 10.49 5.97 -10.33
CA THR A 28 10.95 7.30 -9.94
C THR A 28 11.93 7.88 -10.95
N PHE A 29 12.82 7.06 -11.51
CA PHE A 29 13.75 7.48 -12.55
C PHE A 29 13.01 7.99 -13.80
N PHE A 30 12.04 7.23 -14.30
CA PHE A 30 11.23 7.65 -15.44
C PHE A 30 10.37 8.87 -15.09
N PHE A 31 9.74 8.89 -13.92
CA PHE A 31 8.93 10.02 -13.48
C PHE A 31 9.75 11.31 -13.39
N ASN A 32 11.00 11.24 -12.93
CA ASN A 32 11.93 12.37 -12.92
C ASN A 32 12.32 12.88 -14.31
N LYS A 33 12.34 12.01 -15.31
CA LYS A 33 12.60 12.40 -16.71
C LYS A 33 11.45 13.19 -17.30
N TYR A 34 10.21 12.84 -16.97
CA TYR A 34 9.01 13.40 -17.61
C TYR A 34 8.24 14.43 -16.77
N SER A 35 8.51 14.54 -15.46
CA SER A 35 7.81 15.49 -14.60
C SER A 35 8.23 16.94 -14.84
N ARG A 36 7.24 17.84 -14.88
CA ARG A 36 7.42 19.29 -15.04
C ARG A 36 7.81 19.97 -13.72
N CYS A 37 7.28 19.50 -12.60
CA CYS A 37 7.43 20.11 -11.26
C CYS A 37 8.25 19.24 -10.31
N LYS A 38 9.51 18.97 -10.69
CA LYS A 38 10.42 18.04 -9.99
C LYS A 38 10.59 18.33 -8.50
N LYS A 39 10.59 19.60 -8.09
CA LYS A 39 10.80 19.96 -6.68
C LYS A 39 9.66 19.44 -5.79
N GLN A 40 8.41 19.68 -6.19
CA GLN A 40 7.24 19.34 -5.38
C GLN A 40 6.87 17.87 -5.52
N ASP A 41 6.92 17.33 -6.74
CA ASP A 41 6.41 15.98 -7.02
C ASP A 41 7.44 14.88 -6.74
N ILE A 42 8.74 15.23 -6.66
CA ILE A 42 9.84 14.24 -6.60
C ILE A 42 10.79 14.55 -5.46
N HIS A 43 11.51 15.67 -5.53
CA HIS A 43 12.60 15.94 -4.59
C HIS A 43 12.09 16.13 -3.15
N GLN A 44 10.96 16.82 -2.95
CA GLN A 44 10.37 16.99 -1.62
C GLN A 44 9.91 15.65 -1.00
N PRO A 45 9.10 14.81 -1.67
CA PRO A 45 8.73 13.49 -1.15
C PRO A 45 9.93 12.58 -0.89
N ILE A 46 10.91 12.54 -1.79
CA ILE A 46 12.12 11.73 -1.60
C ILE A 46 12.91 12.22 -0.39
N MET A 47 13.09 13.53 -0.24
CA MET A 47 13.81 14.11 0.89
C MET A 47 13.13 13.75 2.22
N TRP A 48 11.82 14.00 2.36
CA TRP A 48 11.08 13.67 3.58
C TRP A 48 11.02 12.17 3.84
N GLY A 49 10.82 11.37 2.80
CA GLY A 49 10.83 9.91 2.89
C GLY A 49 12.19 9.38 3.34
N THR A 50 13.28 9.93 2.81
CA THR A 50 14.65 9.51 3.19
C THR A 50 14.95 9.90 4.63
N ILE A 51 14.63 11.13 5.04
CA ILE A 51 14.80 11.58 6.44
C ILE A 51 14.03 10.66 7.39
N LEU A 52 12.76 10.38 7.09
CA LEU A 52 11.94 9.48 7.90
C LEU A 52 12.55 8.08 8.00
N MET A 53 13.01 7.51 6.88
CA MET A 53 13.64 6.18 6.85
C MET A 53 14.96 6.16 7.63
N THR A 54 15.79 7.20 7.51
CA THR A 54 17.04 7.30 8.28
C THR A 54 16.77 7.39 9.77
N VAL A 55 15.78 8.16 10.21
CA VAL A 55 15.39 8.25 11.63
C VAL A 55 14.91 6.90 12.17
N ILE A 56 14.01 6.23 11.43
CA ILE A 56 13.50 4.90 11.83
C ILE A 56 14.62 3.85 11.85
N PHE A 57 15.57 3.92 10.91
CA PHE A 57 16.71 3.02 10.90
C PHE A 57 17.69 3.30 12.05
N ALA A 58 17.99 4.58 12.34
CA ALA A 58 18.82 4.97 13.47
C ALA A 58 18.22 4.50 14.81
N TYR A 59 16.89 4.59 14.95
CA TYR A 59 16.16 4.07 16.11
C TYR A 59 16.43 2.57 16.35
N THR A 60 16.67 1.77 15.31
CA THR A 60 16.98 0.34 15.48
C THR A 60 18.32 0.05 16.16
N PHE A 61 19.25 1.00 16.22
CA PHE A 61 20.51 0.85 16.95
C PHE A 61 20.42 1.28 18.41
N TRP A 62 19.37 2.02 18.76
CA TRP A 62 19.20 2.58 20.10
C TRP A 62 18.24 1.76 20.97
N GLU A 63 17.27 1.08 20.34
CA GLU A 63 16.26 0.28 21.01
C GLU A 63 16.83 -1.05 21.55
N GLU A 64 16.21 -1.55 22.63
CA GLU A 64 16.57 -2.84 23.25
C GLU A 64 16.23 -4.02 22.34
N GLU A 65 17.11 -5.02 22.28
CA GLU A 65 16.99 -6.18 21.37
C GLU A 65 15.70 -6.99 21.58
N GLU A 66 15.18 -7.05 22.81
CA GLU A 66 13.96 -7.80 23.13
C GLU A 66 12.67 -7.10 22.68
N LEU A 67 12.68 -5.76 22.59
CA LEU A 67 11.49 -4.94 22.30
C LEU A 67 11.44 -4.45 20.86
N ILE A 68 12.59 -4.48 20.17
CA ILE A 68 12.75 -3.89 18.85
C ILE A 68 11.82 -4.50 17.82
N GLU A 69 11.61 -5.82 17.82
CA GLU A 69 10.77 -6.50 16.83
C GLU A 69 9.32 -6.03 16.93
N TYR A 70 8.77 -5.99 18.15
CA TYR A 70 7.39 -5.57 18.41
C TYR A 70 7.17 -4.08 18.11
N ARG A 71 8.05 -3.21 18.63
CA ARG A 71 7.94 -1.75 18.41
C ARG A 71 8.13 -1.38 16.95
N TYR A 72 9.07 -2.03 16.26
CA TYR A 72 9.27 -1.82 14.83
C TYR A 72 8.06 -2.32 14.02
N GLY A 73 7.46 -3.46 14.40
CA GLY A 73 6.21 -3.96 13.83
C GLY A 73 5.06 -2.96 13.96
N LEU A 74 4.93 -2.29 15.12
CA LEU A 74 3.96 -1.21 15.32
C LEU A 74 4.22 -0.01 14.41
N ILE A 75 5.46 0.49 14.34
CA ILE A 75 5.84 1.63 13.49
C ILE A 75 5.49 1.32 12.03
N VAL A 76 5.89 0.15 11.54
CA VAL A 76 5.60 -0.30 10.18
C VAL A 76 4.09 -0.40 9.93
N THR A 77 3.33 -0.91 10.90
CA THR A 77 1.87 -1.00 10.82
C THR A 77 1.24 0.38 10.69
N VAL A 78 1.62 1.34 11.53
CA VAL A 78 1.10 2.71 11.48
C VAL A 78 1.40 3.35 10.12
N LEU A 79 2.62 3.20 9.60
CA LEU A 79 2.98 3.71 8.28
C LEU A 79 2.13 3.07 7.17
N MET A 80 1.95 1.75 7.21
CA MET A 80 1.11 1.02 6.24
C MET A 80 -0.35 1.48 6.27
N LEU A 81 -0.93 1.64 7.46
CA LEU A 81 -2.30 2.15 7.59
C LEU A 81 -2.41 3.61 7.14
N GLY A 82 -1.38 4.43 7.34
CA GLY A 82 -1.31 5.79 6.81
C GLY A 82 -1.43 5.83 5.28
N LEU A 83 -0.83 4.85 4.57
CA LEU A 83 -0.93 4.75 3.11
C LEU A 83 -2.35 4.43 2.62
N LEU A 84 -3.18 3.83 3.47
CA LEU A 84 -4.59 3.55 3.16
C LEU A 84 -5.46 4.84 3.14
N GLY A 85 -4.91 6.00 3.51
CA GLY A 85 -5.62 7.28 3.42
C GLY A 85 -6.05 7.63 2.00
N SER A 86 -5.20 7.36 0.99
CA SER A 86 -5.51 7.64 -0.41
C SER A 86 -6.75 6.88 -0.93
N PRO A 87 -6.81 5.53 -0.84
CA PRO A 87 -7.99 4.79 -1.28
C PRO A 87 -9.24 5.11 -0.43
N LEU A 88 -9.10 5.49 0.83
CA LEU A 88 -10.24 5.91 1.66
C LEU A 88 -10.85 7.24 1.20
N ILE A 89 -10.02 8.19 0.77
CA ILE A 89 -10.47 9.44 0.15
C ILE A 89 -11.21 9.12 -1.16
N GLU A 90 -10.66 8.23 -1.99
CA GLU A 90 -11.28 7.82 -3.25
C GLU A 90 -12.68 7.22 -3.03
N VAL A 91 -12.82 6.29 -2.09
CA VAL A 91 -14.12 5.71 -1.69
C VAL A 91 -15.12 6.80 -1.32
N ARG A 92 -14.71 7.78 -0.52
CA ARG A 92 -15.56 8.91 -0.13
C ARG A 92 -15.99 9.73 -1.35
N GLU A 93 -15.09 9.96 -2.30
CA GLU A 93 -15.40 10.69 -3.53
C GLU A 93 -16.39 9.95 -4.41
N ILE A 94 -16.23 8.63 -4.56
CA ILE A 94 -17.13 7.78 -5.36
C ILE A 94 -18.54 7.81 -4.78
N VAL A 95 -18.69 7.67 -3.47
CA VAL A 95 -20.01 7.74 -2.81
C VAL A 95 -20.64 9.12 -2.99
N ARG A 96 -19.84 10.19 -2.90
CA ARG A 96 -20.32 11.57 -3.07
C ARG A 96 -20.74 11.87 -4.52
N LYS A 97 -19.93 11.45 -5.49
CA LYS A 97 -20.14 11.71 -6.93
C LYS A 97 -21.08 10.68 -7.56
N LYS A 98 -21.34 9.55 -6.88
CA LYS A 98 -22.05 8.37 -7.40
C LYS A 98 -21.46 7.86 -8.72
N ASP A 99 -20.14 7.97 -8.85
CA ASP A 99 -19.40 7.59 -10.04
C ASP A 99 -18.13 6.83 -9.63
N ALA A 100 -17.99 5.59 -10.09
CA ALA A 100 -16.85 4.71 -9.84
C ALA A 100 -15.88 4.63 -11.04
N SER A 101 -15.93 5.58 -11.97
CA SER A 101 -15.03 5.66 -13.13
C SER A 101 -13.54 5.77 -12.77
N SER A 102 -13.21 6.25 -11.57
CA SER A 102 -11.83 6.33 -11.08
C SER A 102 -11.22 4.97 -10.72
N ILE A 103 -12.05 3.96 -10.41
CA ILE A 103 -11.57 2.66 -9.95
C ILE A 103 -10.97 1.86 -11.13
N PRO A 104 -9.67 1.54 -11.10
CA PRO A 104 -9.06 0.65 -12.07
C PRO A 104 -9.35 -0.83 -11.69
N LEU A 105 -10.48 -1.37 -12.17
CA LEU A 105 -10.99 -2.69 -11.79
C LEU A 105 -9.92 -3.82 -11.76
N PRO A 106 -9.07 -4.02 -12.79
CA PRO A 106 -8.09 -5.10 -12.76
C PRO A 106 -7.06 -4.94 -11.63
N ILE A 107 -6.66 -3.70 -11.34
CA ILE A 107 -5.67 -3.40 -10.31
C ILE A 107 -6.29 -3.63 -8.93
N THR A 108 -7.49 -3.10 -8.68
CA THR A 108 -8.20 -3.27 -7.41
C THR A 108 -8.53 -4.74 -7.14
N PHE A 109 -8.93 -5.49 -8.17
CA PHE A 109 -9.19 -6.92 -8.05
C PHE A 109 -7.93 -7.72 -7.70
N MET A 110 -6.81 -7.45 -8.38
CA MET A 110 -5.53 -8.09 -8.05
C MET A 110 -5.05 -7.70 -6.65
N ALA A 111 -5.24 -6.44 -6.23
CA ALA A 111 -4.93 -5.99 -4.88
C ALA A 111 -5.76 -6.73 -3.82
N CYS A 112 -7.04 -7.00 -4.09
CA CYS A 112 -7.90 -7.81 -3.23
C CYS A 112 -7.34 -9.24 -3.06
N ILE A 113 -6.87 -9.87 -4.14
CA ILE A 113 -6.24 -11.19 -4.07
C ILE A 113 -4.94 -11.12 -3.27
N VAL A 114 -4.05 -10.18 -3.60
CA VAL A 114 -2.75 -10.04 -2.92
C VAL A 114 -2.92 -9.80 -1.42
N THR A 115 -3.82 -8.90 -1.02
CA THR A 115 -4.10 -8.64 0.40
C THR A 115 -4.71 -9.86 1.10
N SER A 116 -5.59 -10.62 0.43
CA SER A 116 -6.11 -11.88 0.99
C SER A 116 -5.02 -12.94 1.19
N LEU A 117 -4.07 -13.05 0.26
CA LEU A 117 -2.95 -13.99 0.36
C LEU A 117 -2.00 -13.60 1.49
N TRP A 118 -1.67 -12.31 1.63
CA TRP A 118 -0.85 -11.83 2.74
C TRP A 118 -1.54 -11.93 4.09
N LEU A 119 -2.87 -11.77 4.12
CA LEU A 119 -3.67 -12.02 5.31
C LEU A 119 -3.59 -13.49 5.75
N LEU A 120 -3.80 -14.43 4.81
CA LEU A 120 -3.63 -15.86 5.08
C LEU A 120 -2.21 -16.20 5.53
N TYR A 121 -1.21 -15.60 4.87
CA TYR A 121 0.19 -15.76 5.23
C TYR A 121 0.49 -15.26 6.65
N GLY A 122 -0.07 -14.11 7.04
CA GLY A 122 0.01 -13.59 8.40
C GLY A 122 -0.58 -14.55 9.45
N PHE A 123 -1.72 -15.18 9.14
CA PHE A 123 -2.30 -16.22 10.01
C PHE A 123 -1.38 -17.44 10.16
N ILE A 124 -0.76 -17.90 9.08
CA ILE A 124 0.18 -19.04 9.09
C ILE A 124 1.40 -18.73 9.97
N LEU A 125 1.95 -17.52 9.87
CA LEU A 125 3.09 -17.07 10.66
C LEU A 125 2.72 -16.62 12.08
N LYS A 126 1.43 -16.57 12.42
CA LYS A 126 0.91 -15.94 13.66
C LYS A 126 1.42 -14.51 13.86
N ASN A 127 1.62 -13.77 12.76
CA ASN A 127 2.10 -12.40 12.80
C ASN A 127 0.90 -11.42 12.85
N GLU A 128 0.61 -10.89 14.04
CA GLU A 128 -0.52 -9.99 14.27
C GLU A 128 -0.47 -8.72 13.43
N PHE A 129 0.73 -8.15 13.23
CA PHE A 129 0.91 -6.93 12.44
C PHE A 129 0.52 -7.15 10.98
N MET A 130 0.95 -8.26 10.39
CA MET A 130 0.61 -8.61 9.01
C MET A 130 -0.89 -8.88 8.86
N ILE A 131 -1.50 -9.56 9.84
CA ILE A 131 -2.94 -9.82 9.86
C ILE A 131 -3.71 -8.49 9.85
N ILE A 132 -3.40 -7.57 10.78
CA ILE A 132 -4.11 -6.29 10.90
C ILE A 132 -3.97 -5.45 9.62
N GLN A 133 -2.74 -5.29 9.11
CA GLN A 133 -2.47 -4.49 7.91
C GLN A 133 -3.26 -5.00 6.70
N ASN A 134 -3.17 -6.31 6.44
CA ASN A 134 -3.77 -6.91 5.24
C ASN A 134 -5.28 -7.12 5.39
N PHE A 135 -5.80 -7.31 6.60
CA PHE A 135 -7.25 -7.34 6.84
C PHE A 135 -7.90 -6.01 6.47
N ILE A 136 -7.33 -4.89 6.92
CA ILE A 136 -7.86 -3.56 6.61
C ILE A 136 -7.73 -3.27 5.11
N GLY A 137 -6.58 -3.60 4.50
CA GLY A 137 -6.38 -3.44 3.06
C GLY A 137 -7.34 -4.28 2.20
N PHE A 138 -7.57 -5.53 2.58
CA PHE A 138 -8.52 -6.43 1.92
C PHE A 138 -9.95 -5.90 2.01
N PHE A 139 -10.37 -5.44 3.20
CA PHE A 139 -11.70 -4.86 3.39
C PHE A 139 -11.91 -3.60 2.54
N LEU A 140 -10.90 -2.72 2.46
CA LEU A 140 -10.92 -1.56 1.57
C LEU A 140 -11.06 -1.95 0.09
N CYS A 141 -10.34 -2.97 -0.37
CA CYS A 141 -10.45 -3.47 -1.74
C CYS A 141 -11.86 -4.03 -2.01
N LEU A 142 -12.42 -4.81 -1.09
CA LEU A 142 -13.80 -5.31 -1.20
C LEU A 142 -14.83 -4.18 -1.28
N MET A 143 -14.66 -3.13 -0.46
CA MET A 143 -15.52 -1.96 -0.49
C MET A 143 -15.42 -1.24 -1.84
N GLN A 144 -14.21 -1.04 -2.38
CA GLN A 144 -14.01 -0.45 -3.71
C GLN A 144 -14.66 -1.29 -4.82
N LEU A 145 -14.48 -2.61 -4.82
CA LEU A 145 -15.11 -3.50 -5.80
C LEU A 145 -16.64 -3.48 -5.70
N THR A 146 -17.17 -3.43 -4.47
CA THR A 146 -18.62 -3.32 -4.23
C THR A 146 -19.16 -2.00 -4.77
N LEU A 147 -18.50 -0.88 -4.49
CA LEU A 147 -18.86 0.44 -5.00
C LEU A 147 -18.77 0.51 -6.52
N TYR A 148 -17.76 -0.13 -7.11
CA TYR A 148 -17.67 -0.27 -8.56
C TYR A 148 -18.91 -0.98 -9.13
N CYS A 149 -19.36 -2.07 -8.53
CA CYS A 149 -20.58 -2.76 -8.98
C CYS A 149 -21.85 -1.92 -8.84
N ILE A 150 -21.98 -1.13 -7.77
CA ILE A 150 -23.16 -0.29 -7.49
C ILE A 150 -23.20 0.95 -8.41
N TYR A 151 -22.08 1.66 -8.52
CA TYR A 151 -21.96 2.92 -9.26
C TYR A 151 -21.34 2.73 -10.65
N ARG A 152 -21.34 1.50 -11.17
CA ARG A 152 -20.96 1.22 -12.55
C ARG A 152 -21.85 2.05 -13.46
N CYS A 153 -21.22 2.93 -14.24
CA CYS A 153 -21.90 3.86 -15.12
C CYS A 153 -22.99 3.13 -15.96
N PRO A 154 -24.25 3.61 -15.96
CA PRO A 154 -25.33 3.05 -16.77
C PRO A 154 -25.08 3.08 -18.28
N ASP A 155 -24.11 3.88 -18.76
CA ASP A 155 -23.90 4.12 -20.19
C ASP A 155 -23.36 2.92 -20.97
N MET A 156 -22.87 1.86 -20.30
CA MET A 156 -22.55 0.60 -20.98
C MET A 156 -23.79 -0.21 -21.39
N LYS A 157 -25.01 0.16 -20.95
CA LYS A 157 -26.25 -0.41 -21.50
C LYS A 157 -26.67 0.25 -22.81
N LYS A 158 -26.39 1.56 -23.01
CA LYS A 158 -26.75 2.27 -24.25
C LYS A 158 -25.84 1.98 -25.45
N GLN A 159 -24.59 1.58 -25.20
CA GLN A 159 -23.61 1.33 -26.27
C GLN A 159 -23.63 -0.11 -26.82
N LYS A 160 -24.42 -1.00 -26.22
CA LYS A 160 -24.70 -2.35 -26.76
C LYS A 160 -26.03 -2.44 -27.52
N GLU A 161 -26.81 -1.35 -27.56
CA GLU A 161 -28.12 -1.25 -28.21
C GLU A 161 -28.13 -0.27 -29.41
N LEU A 162 -26.95 0.22 -29.82
CA LEU A 162 -26.69 1.04 -31.02
C LEU A 162 -25.68 0.31 -31.92
#